data_AF-A1VW30-F1
#
_entry.id   AF-A1VW30-F1
#
_cell.length_a   1.000
_cell.length_b   1.000
_cell.length_c   1.000
_cell.angle_alpha   90.00
_cell.angle_beta   90.00
_cell.angle_gamma   90.00
#
_symmetry.space_group_name_H-M   'P 1'
#
loop_
_entity.id
_entity.type
_entity.pdbx_description
1 polymer ?
#
loop_
_entity_poly.entity_id
_entity_poly.type
_entity_poly.pdbx_seq_one_letter_code
_entity_poly.pdbx_strand_id
1 'polypeptide(L)'
;MSRPVFRALAAFGIGAETTNAADGLMVYGADDPELTATFDKLLRADSIFGATAGYLASLDSYLEGEESARLDAGAAKFLARLQTQRRRFFFTVPNGEPSYGHWPMTAFRFAGDYLSMTDTLAAGGGVSESVRALLVKGLNRVMTGLLIENNDKLFVASSGGFSQSRVSVLCDTEAPAKRQGGKGMRIRLDPLTTRPMIDVALAQGEVNPASFTLTPVRFEFLCRVAEGALPGSFSNECLEDMLAFKAKLLRKEELLRKRLLAEDDEPGSDDGFLALNFIEVEHSGLGLSRRVAVKAAS
;
A
#
# COMPACT_ATOMS: atom_id res chain seq x y z
N MET A 1 -12.22 -30.07 -8.83
CA MET A 1 -12.36 -28.62 -9.08
C MET A 1 -12.63 -27.92 -7.77
N SER A 2 -11.74 -27.02 -7.30
CA SER A 2 -12.02 -26.24 -6.09
C SER A 2 -13.17 -25.25 -6.35
N ARG A 3 -14.16 -25.22 -5.46
CA ARG A 3 -15.28 -24.25 -5.53
C ARG A 3 -14.73 -22.81 -5.49
N PRO A 4 -15.36 -21.85 -6.19
CA PRO A 4 -14.91 -20.45 -6.23
C PRO A 4 -14.61 -19.85 -4.85
N VAL A 5 -15.43 -20.16 -3.85
CA VAL A 5 -15.23 -19.71 -2.45
C VAL A 5 -13.89 -20.15 -1.86
N PHE A 6 -13.43 -21.38 -2.16
CA PHE A 6 -12.15 -21.87 -1.67
C PHE A 6 -10.96 -21.21 -2.38
N ARG A 7 -11.12 -20.84 -3.65
CA ARG A 7 -10.09 -20.04 -4.35
C ARG A 7 -10.02 -18.62 -3.78
N ALA A 8 -11.18 -18.01 -3.52
CA ALA A 8 -11.25 -16.69 -2.91
C ALA A 8 -10.58 -16.68 -1.53
N LEU A 9 -10.91 -17.65 -0.67
CA LEU A 9 -10.28 -17.80 0.65
C LEU A 9 -8.78 -18.10 0.56
N ALA A 10 -8.35 -18.94 -0.39
CA ALA A 10 -6.93 -19.21 -0.61
C ALA A 10 -6.15 -17.95 -1.01
N ALA A 11 -6.76 -17.04 -1.76
CA ALA A 11 -6.13 -15.78 -2.17
C ALA A 11 -5.82 -14.83 -0.99
N PHE A 12 -6.47 -15.01 0.18
CA PHE A 12 -6.09 -14.26 1.38
C PHE A 12 -4.78 -14.74 2.00
N GLY A 13 -4.21 -15.87 1.55
CA GLY A 13 -2.95 -16.36 2.07
C GLY A 13 -3.00 -16.80 3.54
N ILE A 14 -4.20 -17.06 4.09
CA ILE A 14 -4.37 -17.36 5.51
C ILE A 14 -3.53 -18.59 5.90
N GLY A 15 -2.66 -18.40 6.88
CA GLY A 15 -1.70 -19.38 7.37
C GLY A 15 -0.35 -19.39 6.67
N ALA A 16 -0.26 -18.89 5.43
CA ALA A 16 1.02 -18.63 4.78
C ALA A 16 1.60 -17.30 5.28
N GLU A 17 0.75 -16.27 5.33
CA GLU A 17 1.09 -14.95 5.87
C GLU A 17 1.06 -14.97 7.41
N THR A 18 1.95 -14.21 8.03
CA THR A 18 2.13 -14.19 9.48
C THR A 18 2.74 -12.87 9.97
N THR A 19 2.83 -12.72 11.29
CA THR A 19 3.59 -11.65 11.94
C THR A 19 4.57 -12.26 12.94
N ASN A 20 5.64 -11.53 13.25
CA ASN A 20 6.59 -11.95 14.28
C ASN A 20 5.90 -12.13 15.64
N ALA A 21 4.90 -11.31 15.96
CA ALA A 21 4.14 -11.45 17.20
C ALA A 21 3.35 -12.76 17.23
N ALA A 22 2.62 -13.09 16.17
CA ALA A 22 1.83 -14.31 16.09
C ALA A 22 2.72 -15.57 16.11
N ASP A 23 3.79 -15.59 15.33
CA ASP A 23 4.73 -16.71 15.32
C ASP A 23 5.48 -16.84 16.64
N GLY A 24 5.95 -15.71 17.20
CA GLY A 24 6.61 -15.68 18.49
C GLY A 24 5.72 -16.25 19.60
N LEU A 25 4.44 -15.89 19.61
CA LEU A 25 3.46 -16.49 20.51
C LEU A 25 3.32 -18.00 20.28
N MET A 26 3.17 -18.45 19.04
CA MET A 26 2.93 -19.86 18.72
C MET A 26 4.15 -20.76 19.02
N VAL A 27 5.37 -20.22 18.90
CA VAL A 27 6.62 -20.98 19.03
C VAL A 27 7.21 -20.86 20.44
N TYR A 28 7.20 -19.67 21.04
CA TYR A 28 7.87 -19.43 22.32
C TYR A 28 6.90 -19.14 23.47
N GLY A 29 5.61 -18.95 23.18
CA GLY A 29 4.65 -18.48 24.17
C GLY A 29 4.42 -19.42 25.35
N ALA A 30 4.76 -20.71 25.24
CA ALA A 30 4.66 -21.65 26.35
C ALA A 30 5.77 -21.47 27.40
N ASP A 31 6.94 -20.96 26.97
CA ASP A 31 8.17 -20.90 27.78
C ASP A 31 8.62 -19.46 28.07
N ASP A 32 8.10 -18.47 27.35
CA ASP A 32 8.36 -17.06 27.57
C ASP A 32 7.39 -16.48 28.64
N PRO A 33 7.90 -16.02 29.80
CA PRO A 33 7.06 -15.47 30.87
C PRO A 33 6.21 -14.27 30.45
N GLU A 34 6.66 -13.46 29.48
CA GLU A 34 5.91 -12.30 28.99
C GLU A 34 4.75 -12.71 28.08
N LEU A 35 4.86 -13.87 27.41
CA LEU A 35 3.87 -14.36 26.46
C LEU A 35 2.93 -15.43 27.05
N THR A 36 3.31 -16.09 28.15
CA THR A 36 2.59 -17.24 28.72
C THR A 36 1.11 -16.95 28.97
N ALA A 37 0.78 -15.81 29.57
CA ALA A 37 -0.62 -15.45 29.84
C ALA A 37 -1.44 -15.34 28.55
N THR A 38 -0.86 -14.76 27.50
CA THR A 38 -1.48 -14.62 26.19
C THR A 38 -1.56 -15.97 25.47
N PHE A 39 -0.53 -16.81 25.59
CA PHE A 39 -0.51 -18.16 25.03
C PHE A 39 -1.62 -19.00 25.63
N ASP A 40 -1.79 -18.92 26.95
CA ASP A 40 -2.85 -19.63 27.66
C ASP A 40 -4.23 -19.21 27.19
N LYS A 41 -4.45 -17.90 27.10
CA LYS A 41 -5.71 -17.31 26.65
C LYS A 41 -6.04 -17.66 25.20
N LEU A 42 -5.09 -17.51 24.28
CA LEU A 42 -5.38 -17.54 22.83
C LEU A 42 -5.13 -18.91 22.19
N LEU A 43 -4.21 -19.71 22.74
CA LEU A 43 -3.86 -21.03 22.20
C LEU A 43 -4.27 -22.17 23.14
N ARG A 44 -3.91 -22.14 24.42
CA ARG A 44 -4.16 -23.27 25.34
C ARG A 44 -5.63 -23.43 25.70
N ALA A 45 -6.40 -22.35 25.73
CA ALA A 45 -7.84 -22.36 25.98
C ALA A 45 -8.64 -23.22 24.97
N ASP A 46 -8.09 -23.47 23.79
CA ASP A 46 -8.69 -24.34 22.78
C ASP A 46 -8.07 -25.74 22.83
N SER A 47 -8.76 -26.65 23.51
CA SER A 47 -8.32 -28.03 23.71
C SER A 47 -8.43 -28.92 22.47
N ILE A 48 -9.08 -28.44 21.39
CA ILE A 48 -9.33 -29.25 20.19
C ILE A 48 -8.32 -28.89 19.10
N PHE A 49 -8.17 -27.59 18.81
CA PHE A 49 -7.36 -27.11 17.70
C PHE A 49 -6.20 -26.21 18.12
N GLY A 50 -6.11 -25.80 19.39
CA GLY A 50 -5.06 -24.93 19.92
C GLY A 50 -3.79 -25.67 20.34
N ALA A 51 -3.25 -25.34 21.51
CA ALA A 51 -2.02 -25.94 22.06
C ALA A 51 -2.25 -27.35 22.63
N THR A 52 -2.70 -28.26 21.77
CA THR A 52 -2.90 -29.68 22.10
C THR A 52 -1.58 -30.36 22.48
N ALA A 53 -1.65 -31.48 23.21
CA ALA A 53 -0.46 -32.27 23.57
C ALA A 53 0.38 -32.66 22.33
N GLY A 54 -0.27 -33.00 21.22
CA GLY A 54 0.43 -33.32 19.97
C GLY A 54 1.04 -32.11 19.25
N TYR A 55 0.54 -30.89 19.49
CA TYR A 55 1.19 -29.66 19.03
C TYR A 55 2.44 -29.38 19.86
N LEU A 56 2.30 -29.36 21.19
CA LEU A 56 3.40 -29.10 22.12
C LEU A 56 4.55 -30.10 21.94
N ALA A 57 4.25 -31.40 21.90
CA ALA A 57 5.28 -32.42 21.64
C ALA A 57 6.01 -32.21 20.30
N SER A 58 5.32 -31.70 19.27
CA SER A 58 5.97 -31.39 17.99
C SER A 58 6.79 -30.09 18.00
N LEU A 59 6.42 -29.15 18.86
CA LEU A 59 7.15 -27.90 19.09
C LEU A 59 8.44 -28.20 19.88
N ASP A 60 8.35 -28.99 20.94
CA ASP A 60 9.50 -29.41 21.76
C ASP A 60 10.56 -30.10 20.89
N SER A 61 10.16 -31.11 20.11
CA SER A 61 11.08 -31.78 19.17
C SER A 61 11.68 -30.83 18.12
N TYR A 62 10.95 -29.77 17.73
CA TYR A 62 11.45 -28.77 16.78
C TYR A 62 12.50 -27.85 17.41
N LEU A 63 12.28 -27.41 18.66
CA LEU A 63 13.17 -26.51 19.39
C LEU A 63 14.44 -27.21 19.89
N GLU A 64 14.32 -28.44 20.41
CA GLU A 64 15.46 -29.21 20.92
C GLU A 64 16.39 -29.70 19.79
N GLY A 65 15.90 -29.69 18.54
CA GLY A 65 16.70 -29.98 17.36
C GLY A 65 17.24 -31.41 17.35
N GLU A 66 16.46 -32.38 17.85
CA GLU A 66 16.84 -33.80 17.84
C GLU A 66 17.40 -34.19 16.47
N GLU A 67 18.55 -34.83 16.46
CA GLU A 67 19.29 -35.19 15.24
C GLU A 67 18.45 -36.10 14.31
N SER A 68 17.50 -36.85 14.89
CA SER A 68 16.45 -37.63 14.20
C SER A 68 15.43 -36.75 13.46
N ALA A 69 15.04 -35.59 14.01
CA ALA A 69 14.08 -34.67 13.39
C ALA A 69 14.65 -33.93 12.16
N ARG A 70 15.98 -33.81 12.07
CA ARG A 70 16.69 -33.29 10.88
C ARG A 70 16.77 -34.31 9.74
N LEU A 71 16.74 -35.60 10.04
CA LEU A 71 16.79 -36.69 9.06
C LEU A 71 15.38 -37.10 8.55
N ASP A 72 14.34 -37.02 9.39
CA ASP A 72 13.00 -37.56 9.11
C ASP A 72 11.88 -36.52 8.90
N ALA A 73 12.16 -35.41 8.21
CA ALA A 73 11.16 -34.38 7.90
C ALA A 73 10.40 -33.79 9.12
N GLY A 74 10.95 -33.91 10.33
CA GLY A 74 10.32 -33.46 11.58
C GLY A 74 10.06 -31.95 11.60
N ALA A 75 11.02 -31.16 11.10
CA ALA A 75 10.85 -29.72 10.91
C ALA A 75 9.69 -29.39 9.97
N ALA A 76 9.55 -30.12 8.85
CA ALA A 76 8.44 -29.93 7.92
C ALA A 76 7.07 -30.26 8.56
N LYS A 77 7.04 -31.29 9.42
CA LYS A 77 5.84 -31.67 10.18
C LYS A 77 5.41 -30.57 11.15
N PHE A 78 6.34 -29.98 11.90
CA PHE A 78 6.02 -28.86 12.79
C PHE A 78 5.60 -27.62 11.98
N LEU A 79 6.31 -27.25 10.91
CA LEU A 79 5.94 -26.11 10.07
C LEU A 79 4.54 -26.25 9.45
N ALA A 80 4.12 -27.46 9.07
CA ALA A 80 2.76 -27.72 8.62
C ALA A 80 1.71 -27.54 9.75
N ARG A 81 2.06 -27.93 10.99
CA ARG A 81 1.23 -27.69 12.17
C ARG A 81 1.17 -26.20 12.51
N LEU A 82 2.28 -25.49 12.42
CA LEU A 82 2.34 -24.03 12.61
C LEU A 82 1.46 -23.30 11.59
N GLN A 83 1.52 -23.68 10.32
CA GLN A 83 0.61 -23.15 9.30
C GLN A 83 -0.86 -23.39 9.65
N THR A 84 -1.18 -24.57 10.18
CA THR A 84 -2.54 -24.89 10.63
C THR A 84 -2.94 -24.05 11.84
N GLN A 85 -2.03 -23.83 12.79
CA GLN A 85 -2.24 -22.94 13.93
C GLN A 85 -2.48 -21.50 13.49
N ARG A 86 -1.70 -20.97 12.55
CA ARG A 86 -1.93 -19.62 11.99
C ARG A 86 -3.31 -19.48 11.38
N ARG A 87 -3.79 -20.50 10.64
CA ARG A 87 -5.16 -20.49 10.10
C ARG A 87 -6.21 -20.46 11.19
N ARG A 88 -6.07 -21.32 12.19
CA ARG A 88 -6.97 -21.36 13.36
C ARG A 88 -6.96 -20.03 14.09
N PHE A 89 -5.77 -19.50 14.36
CA PHE A 89 -5.55 -18.24 15.06
C PHE A 89 -6.24 -17.07 14.34
N PHE A 90 -6.13 -16.97 13.02
CA PHE A 90 -6.83 -15.96 12.22
C PHE A 90 -8.35 -15.94 12.47
N PHE A 91 -9.00 -17.11 12.62
CA PHE A 91 -10.45 -17.21 12.83
C PHE A 91 -10.88 -17.13 14.30
N THR A 92 -9.95 -17.31 15.24
CA THR A 92 -10.26 -17.44 16.68
C THR A 92 -9.76 -16.28 17.51
N VAL A 93 -8.80 -15.50 17.00
CA VAL A 93 -8.31 -14.31 17.69
C VAL A 93 -9.44 -13.29 17.84
N PRO A 94 -9.70 -12.75 19.04
CA PRO A 94 -10.69 -11.72 19.22
C PRO A 94 -10.39 -10.46 18.39
N ASN A 95 -11.44 -9.80 17.90
CA ASN A 95 -11.28 -8.50 17.27
C ASN A 95 -10.68 -7.50 18.26
N GLY A 96 -9.64 -6.78 17.83
CA GLY A 96 -8.97 -5.77 18.66
C GLY A 96 -8.00 -6.34 19.70
N GLU A 97 -7.65 -7.63 19.64
CA GLU A 97 -6.60 -8.19 20.49
C GLU A 97 -5.27 -7.44 20.23
N PRO A 98 -4.67 -6.77 21.24
CA PRO A 98 -3.46 -5.99 21.07
C PRO A 98 -2.33 -6.86 20.50
N SER A 99 -1.56 -6.34 19.54
CA SER A 99 -0.46 -7.04 18.86
C SER A 99 -0.84 -8.25 18.00
N TYR A 100 -2.10 -8.69 18.00
CA TYR A 100 -2.58 -9.89 17.28
C TYR A 100 -3.73 -9.60 16.32
N GLY A 101 -3.61 -8.55 15.52
CA GLY A 101 -4.59 -8.25 14.47
C GLY A 101 -4.65 -9.34 13.40
N HIS A 102 -5.84 -9.63 12.89
CA HIS A 102 -6.04 -10.67 11.87
C HIS A 102 -5.59 -10.25 10.47
N TRP A 103 -5.79 -8.98 10.06
CA TRP A 103 -5.41 -8.50 8.72
C TRP A 103 -3.92 -8.64 8.40
N PRO A 104 -2.99 -8.30 9.33
CA PRO A 104 -1.56 -8.54 9.14
C PRO A 104 -1.18 -9.98 8.79
N MET A 105 -2.02 -10.97 9.13
CA MET A 105 -1.83 -12.39 8.81
C MET A 105 -2.47 -12.80 7.47
N THR A 106 -2.70 -11.84 6.58
CA THR A 106 -3.28 -12.09 5.26
C THR A 106 -2.48 -11.36 4.19
N ALA A 107 -2.69 -11.76 2.93
CA ALA A 107 -2.13 -11.09 1.77
C ALA A 107 -2.68 -9.65 1.62
N PHE A 108 -3.80 -9.34 2.27
CA PHE A 108 -4.45 -8.03 2.27
C PHE A 108 -4.40 -7.39 3.66
N ARG A 109 -3.22 -6.92 4.06
CA ARG A 109 -2.94 -6.37 5.39
C ARG A 109 -3.77 -5.13 5.70
N PHE A 110 -4.22 -4.42 4.67
CA PHE A 110 -5.04 -3.21 4.78
C PHE A 110 -6.50 -3.44 4.36
N ALA A 111 -6.97 -4.69 4.26
CA ALA A 111 -8.35 -4.96 3.85
C ALA A 111 -9.38 -4.34 4.81
N GLY A 112 -9.08 -4.30 6.12
CA GLY A 112 -9.92 -3.64 7.10
C GLY A 112 -10.12 -2.15 6.82
N ASP A 113 -9.02 -1.45 6.48
CA ASP A 113 -9.07 -0.04 6.10
C ASP A 113 -9.83 0.16 4.79
N TYR A 114 -9.65 -0.74 3.82
CA TYR A 114 -10.39 -0.71 2.55
C TYR A 114 -11.90 -0.83 2.77
N LEU A 115 -12.32 -1.82 3.56
CA LEU A 115 -13.74 -2.07 3.86
C LEU A 115 -14.36 -0.91 4.65
N SER A 116 -13.66 -0.42 5.68
CA SER A 116 -14.10 0.73 6.46
C SER A 116 -14.25 1.99 5.59
N MET A 117 -13.28 2.23 4.70
CA MET A 117 -13.35 3.31 3.72
C MET A 117 -14.54 3.15 2.77
N THR A 118 -14.78 1.94 2.24
CA THR A 118 -15.90 1.70 1.32
C THR A 118 -17.25 1.93 2.00
N ASP A 119 -17.41 1.44 3.23
CA ASP A 119 -18.64 1.59 4.00
C ASP A 119 -18.91 3.07 4.34
N THR A 120 -17.86 3.79 4.75
CA THR A 120 -17.95 5.23 5.04
C THR A 120 -18.34 6.02 3.79
N LEU A 121 -17.74 5.73 2.64
CA LEU A 121 -18.08 6.38 1.37
C LEU A 121 -19.51 6.04 0.92
N ALA A 122 -19.95 4.80 1.11
CA ALA A 122 -21.32 4.38 0.80
C ALA A 122 -22.36 5.11 1.67
N ALA A 123 -22.01 5.42 2.92
CA ALA A 123 -22.81 6.25 3.82
C ALA A 123 -22.73 7.76 3.53
N GLY A 124 -22.02 8.19 2.49
CA GLY A 124 -21.82 9.61 2.15
C GLY A 124 -20.78 10.33 3.02
N GLY A 125 -20.04 9.59 3.84
CA GLY A 125 -18.95 10.11 4.67
C GLY A 125 -17.66 10.37 3.89
N GLY A 126 -16.71 11.04 4.55
CA GLY A 126 -15.37 11.29 4.02
C GLY A 126 -14.38 10.18 4.38
N VAL A 127 -13.34 9.99 3.56
CA VAL A 127 -12.23 9.09 3.88
C VAL A 127 -11.40 9.65 5.03
N SER A 128 -10.99 8.80 5.97
CA SER A 128 -10.13 9.15 7.09
C SER A 128 -8.78 9.73 6.63
N GLU A 129 -8.20 10.61 7.44
CA GLU A 129 -6.91 11.24 7.10
C GLU A 129 -5.76 10.22 7.12
N SER A 130 -5.84 9.15 7.92
CA SER A 130 -4.85 8.06 7.92
C SER A 130 -4.82 7.31 6.58
N VAL A 131 -5.99 6.92 6.06
CA VAL A 131 -6.09 6.24 4.76
C VAL A 131 -5.68 7.18 3.63
N ARG A 132 -6.07 8.46 3.71
CA ARG A 132 -5.62 9.47 2.73
C ARG A 132 -4.10 9.60 2.71
N ALA A 133 -3.47 9.72 3.87
CA ALA A 133 -2.02 9.84 3.99
C ALA A 133 -1.31 8.63 3.36
N LEU A 134 -1.76 7.40 3.66
CA LEU A 134 -1.21 6.18 3.04
C LEU A 134 -1.32 6.20 1.51
N LEU A 135 -2.49 6.57 0.98
CA LEU A 135 -2.69 6.62 -0.47
C LEU A 135 -1.83 7.70 -1.14
N VAL A 136 -1.73 8.88 -0.54
CA VAL A 136 -0.89 9.98 -1.06
C VAL A 136 0.58 9.58 -1.06
N LYS A 137 1.06 9.03 0.06
CA LYS A 137 2.43 8.56 0.21
C LYS A 137 2.76 7.44 -0.79
N GLY A 138 1.87 6.46 -0.93
CA GLY A 138 1.99 5.39 -1.91
C GLY A 138 2.05 5.91 -3.34
N LEU A 139 1.15 6.83 -3.71
CA LEU A 139 1.15 7.48 -5.03
C LEU A 139 2.44 8.25 -5.27
N ASN A 140 2.89 9.07 -4.33
CA ASN A 140 4.14 9.83 -4.45
C ASN A 140 5.35 8.92 -4.68
N ARG A 141 5.47 7.84 -3.91
CA ARG A 141 6.55 6.86 -4.06
C ARG A 141 6.52 6.15 -5.41
N VAL A 142 5.34 5.85 -5.95
CA VAL A 142 5.22 5.29 -7.31
C VAL A 142 5.53 6.32 -8.39
N MET A 143 5.01 7.54 -8.25
CA MET A 143 5.16 8.60 -9.26
C MET A 143 6.61 9.07 -9.38
N THR A 144 7.33 9.13 -8.27
CA THR A 144 8.69 9.69 -8.20
C THR A 144 9.78 8.61 -8.13
N GLY A 145 9.47 7.42 -7.61
CA GLY A 145 10.49 6.41 -7.27
C GLY A 145 11.32 6.76 -6.04
N LEU A 146 10.96 7.82 -5.31
CA LEU A 146 11.67 8.33 -4.14
C LEU A 146 10.93 7.96 -2.84
N LEU A 147 11.65 7.81 -1.74
CA LEU A 147 11.08 7.58 -0.40
C LEU A 147 10.55 8.88 0.20
N ILE A 148 9.47 9.41 -0.41
CA ILE A 148 8.82 10.64 0.02
C ILE A 148 7.81 10.34 1.15
N GLU A 149 7.75 11.25 2.12
CA GLU A 149 6.88 11.21 3.30
C GLU A 149 5.72 12.23 3.25
N ASN A 150 5.60 13.04 2.19
CA ASN A 150 4.51 14.00 2.04
C ASN A 150 3.15 13.32 1.99
N ASN A 151 2.22 13.85 2.80
CA ASN A 151 0.84 13.40 2.90
C ASN A 151 -0.17 14.51 2.50
N ASP A 152 0.32 15.72 2.27
CA ASP A 152 -0.44 16.95 2.01
C ASP A 152 -0.58 17.28 0.52
N LYS A 153 0.30 16.71 -0.32
CA LYS A 153 0.32 16.94 -1.77
C LYS A 153 0.82 15.73 -2.56
N LEU A 154 0.39 15.68 -3.82
CA LEU A 154 0.84 14.75 -4.84
C LEU A 154 1.85 15.43 -5.76
N PHE A 155 2.96 14.74 -6.02
CA PHE A 155 3.95 15.11 -7.02
C PHE A 155 3.67 14.38 -8.33
N VAL A 156 3.40 15.13 -9.39
CA VAL A 156 3.32 14.57 -10.75
C VAL A 156 4.67 14.82 -11.40
N ALA A 157 5.47 13.76 -11.50
CA ALA A 157 6.86 13.84 -11.95
C ALA A 157 7.12 13.06 -13.24
N SER A 158 8.14 13.45 -13.99
CA SER A 158 8.64 12.73 -15.15
C SER A 158 10.17 12.59 -15.12
N SER A 159 10.72 11.90 -16.11
CA SER A 159 12.17 11.81 -16.34
C SER A 159 12.59 12.46 -17.67
N GLY A 160 11.91 13.55 -18.06
CA GLY A 160 12.31 14.35 -19.23
C GLY A 160 11.90 13.76 -20.59
N GLY A 161 10.81 13.00 -20.63
CA GLY A 161 10.24 12.42 -21.86
C GLY A 161 9.70 11.00 -21.70
N PHE A 162 10.14 10.27 -20.66
CA PHE A 162 9.68 8.91 -20.38
C PHE A 162 8.75 8.89 -19.14
N SER A 163 7.45 8.83 -19.37
CA SER A 163 6.44 8.75 -18.29
C SER A 163 6.51 7.44 -17.50
N GLN A 164 7.09 6.39 -18.08
CA GLN A 164 7.24 5.05 -17.50
C GLN A 164 8.54 4.87 -16.68
N SER A 165 9.36 5.91 -16.53
CA SER A 165 10.60 5.80 -15.75
C SER A 165 10.30 5.47 -14.28
N ARG A 166 11.11 4.54 -13.73
CA ARG A 166 11.04 4.09 -12.33
C ARG A 166 11.48 5.17 -11.34
N VAL A 167 12.32 6.10 -11.78
CA VAL A 167 12.72 7.28 -10.99
C VAL A 167 12.42 8.52 -11.82
N SER A 168 11.72 9.47 -11.21
CA SER A 168 11.26 10.71 -11.85
C SER A 168 11.42 11.85 -10.86
N VAL A 169 12.44 12.66 -11.10
CA VAL A 169 12.80 13.80 -10.24
C VAL A 169 12.34 15.12 -10.82
N LEU A 170 11.94 15.18 -12.10
CA LEU A 170 11.42 16.41 -12.69
C LEU A 170 9.96 16.56 -12.29
N CYS A 171 9.64 17.56 -11.47
CA CYS A 171 8.28 17.85 -11.04
C CYS A 171 7.55 18.66 -12.12
N ASP A 172 6.63 18.04 -12.83
CA ASP A 172 5.82 18.74 -13.83
C ASP A 172 4.74 19.59 -13.14
N THR A 173 4.09 19.05 -12.10
CA THR A 173 3.08 19.79 -11.32
C THR A 173 2.84 19.18 -9.94
N GLU A 174 2.20 19.96 -9.07
CA GLU A 174 1.76 19.54 -7.74
C GLU A 174 0.23 19.67 -7.61
N ALA A 175 -0.39 18.71 -6.92
CA ALA A 175 -1.81 18.72 -6.61
C ALA A 175 -2.05 18.50 -5.10
N PRO A 176 -2.94 19.27 -4.43
CA PRO A 176 -3.27 19.02 -3.03
C PRO A 176 -3.82 17.61 -2.80
N ALA A 177 -3.42 16.96 -1.70
CA ALA A 177 -3.92 15.64 -1.28
C ALA A 177 -5.42 15.63 -0.95
N LYS A 178 -6.00 16.79 -0.69
CA LYS A 178 -7.43 16.99 -0.50
C LYS A 178 -7.90 18.05 -1.48
N ARG A 179 -8.97 17.75 -2.21
CA ARG A 179 -9.55 18.66 -3.18
C ARG A 179 -10.04 19.94 -2.49
N GLN A 180 -9.52 21.08 -2.92
CA GLN A 180 -9.84 22.42 -2.44
C GLN A 180 -10.01 23.36 -3.63
N GLY A 181 -11.08 24.16 -3.65
CA GLY A 181 -11.35 25.07 -4.78
C GLY A 181 -11.45 24.35 -6.15
N GLY A 182 -11.85 23.09 -6.17
CA GLY A 182 -11.94 22.28 -7.41
C GLY A 182 -10.64 21.58 -7.84
N LYS A 183 -9.47 21.99 -7.34
CA LYS A 183 -8.15 21.38 -7.61
C LYS A 183 -7.77 20.37 -6.51
N GLY A 184 -7.08 19.30 -6.86
CA GLY A 184 -6.54 18.30 -5.93
C GLY A 184 -7.23 16.94 -5.97
N MET A 185 -6.82 16.07 -5.05
CA MET A 185 -7.27 14.69 -4.97
C MET A 185 -8.60 14.55 -4.20
N ARG A 186 -9.50 13.74 -4.72
CA ARG A 186 -10.73 13.30 -4.06
C ARG A 186 -10.84 11.79 -4.17
N ILE A 187 -11.30 11.14 -3.11
CA ILE A 187 -11.67 9.73 -3.13
C ILE A 187 -13.19 9.67 -3.07
N ARG A 188 -13.80 8.90 -3.98
CA ARG A 188 -15.27 8.75 -4.07
C ARG A 188 -15.63 7.36 -4.57
N LEU A 189 -16.91 7.01 -4.54
CA LEU A 189 -17.41 5.85 -5.28
C LEU A 189 -17.64 6.21 -6.75
N ASP A 190 -17.32 5.26 -7.61
CA ASP A 190 -17.74 5.26 -8.99
C ASP A 190 -19.27 5.05 -9.06
N PRO A 191 -20.02 5.90 -9.77
CA PRO A 191 -21.49 5.85 -9.75
C PRO A 191 -22.08 4.61 -10.44
N LEU A 192 -21.31 3.91 -11.29
CA LEU A 192 -21.77 2.74 -12.02
C LEU A 192 -21.36 1.43 -11.33
N THR A 193 -20.10 1.36 -10.88
CA THR A 193 -19.51 0.14 -10.33
C THR A 193 -19.50 0.11 -8.80
N THR A 194 -19.85 1.23 -8.15
CA THR A 194 -19.80 1.45 -6.70
C THR A 194 -18.43 1.17 -6.08
N ARG A 195 -17.37 1.13 -6.88
CA ARG A 195 -16.00 0.91 -6.41
C ARG A 195 -15.36 2.24 -6.02
N PRO A 196 -14.54 2.29 -4.96
CA PRO A 196 -13.74 3.47 -4.67
C PRO A 196 -12.85 3.83 -5.85
N MET A 197 -12.66 5.13 -6.07
CA MET A 197 -11.79 5.69 -7.09
C MET A 197 -11.09 6.95 -6.57
N ILE A 198 -9.87 7.15 -7.05
CA ILE A 198 -9.08 8.36 -6.82
C ILE A 198 -9.25 9.27 -8.03
N ASP A 199 -9.70 10.51 -7.78
CA ASP A 199 -9.86 11.56 -8.77
C ASP A 199 -8.90 12.71 -8.49
N VAL A 200 -7.99 13.00 -9.42
CA VAL A 200 -7.07 14.13 -9.32
C VAL A 200 -7.42 15.17 -10.37
N ALA A 201 -7.72 16.39 -9.92
CA ALA A 201 -7.84 17.56 -10.79
C ALA A 201 -6.61 18.45 -10.61
N LEU A 202 -5.99 18.85 -11.72
CA LEU A 202 -4.78 19.66 -11.74
C LEU A 202 -5.09 21.17 -11.83
N ALA A 203 -6.29 21.52 -12.29
CA ALA A 203 -6.78 22.89 -12.37
C ALA A 203 -8.16 23.06 -11.72
N GLN A 204 -8.49 24.30 -11.34
CA GLN A 204 -9.82 24.66 -10.86
C GLN A 204 -10.85 24.51 -11.98
N GLY A 205 -12.02 23.96 -11.66
CA GLY A 205 -13.09 23.76 -12.65
C GLY A 205 -12.82 22.66 -13.68
N GLU A 206 -11.81 21.81 -13.49
CA GLU A 206 -11.51 20.73 -14.43
C GLU A 206 -12.68 19.73 -14.53
N VAL A 207 -13.34 19.70 -15.69
CA VAL A 207 -14.55 18.91 -15.96
C VAL A 207 -14.27 17.41 -15.97
N ASN A 208 -13.06 17.01 -16.33
CA ASN A 208 -12.69 15.61 -16.47
C ASN A 208 -11.41 15.32 -15.66
N PRO A 209 -11.45 15.10 -14.34
CA PRO A 209 -10.25 14.76 -13.57
C PRO A 209 -9.61 13.45 -14.04
N ALA A 210 -8.33 13.24 -13.76
CA ALA A 210 -7.72 11.94 -13.94
C ALA A 210 -8.26 10.97 -12.88
N SER A 211 -8.91 9.89 -13.31
CA SER A 211 -9.49 8.89 -12.41
C SER A 211 -8.70 7.58 -12.39
N PHE A 212 -8.64 6.97 -11.20
CA PHE A 212 -8.02 5.68 -10.95
C PHE A 212 -8.91 4.80 -10.07
N THR A 213 -9.37 3.67 -10.58
CA THR A 213 -10.20 2.72 -9.82
C THR A 213 -9.37 1.99 -8.78
N LEU A 214 -9.81 2.05 -7.53
CA LEU A 214 -9.13 1.54 -6.36
C LEU A 214 -9.76 0.20 -5.95
N THR A 215 -9.32 -0.88 -6.60
CA THR A 215 -9.67 -2.26 -6.21
C THR A 215 -8.97 -2.63 -4.89
N PRO A 216 -9.39 -3.69 -4.18
CA PRO A 216 -8.69 -4.14 -2.97
C PRO A 216 -7.19 -4.37 -3.19
N VAL A 217 -6.83 -4.97 -4.34
CA VAL A 217 -5.42 -5.23 -4.71
C VAL A 217 -4.64 -3.94 -4.95
N ARG A 218 -5.22 -2.97 -5.67
CA ARG A 218 -4.57 -1.67 -5.93
C ARG A 218 -4.45 -0.82 -4.67
N PHE A 219 -5.42 -0.91 -3.76
CA PHE A 219 -5.36 -0.29 -2.44
C PHE A 219 -4.23 -0.90 -1.60
N GLU A 220 -4.21 -2.22 -1.47
CA GLU A 220 -3.17 -2.97 -0.76
C GLU A 220 -1.77 -2.63 -1.31
N PHE A 221 -1.62 -2.60 -2.64
CA PHE A 221 -0.40 -2.19 -3.31
C PHE A 221 0.06 -0.80 -2.87
N LEU A 222 -0.82 0.22 -2.93
CA LEU A 222 -0.45 1.59 -2.53
C LEU A 222 -0.06 1.67 -1.06
N CYS A 223 -0.80 1.03 -0.17
CA CYS A 223 -0.52 1.02 1.26
C CYS A 223 0.81 0.31 1.58
N ARG A 224 1.10 -0.83 0.94
CA ARG A 224 2.40 -1.52 1.09
C ARG A 224 3.56 -0.67 0.58
N VAL A 225 3.40 -0.01 -0.57
CA VAL A 225 4.41 0.92 -1.09
C VAL A 225 4.61 2.11 -0.15
N ALA A 226 3.53 2.62 0.46
CA ALA A 226 3.60 3.65 1.49
C ALA A 226 4.38 3.19 2.74
N GLU A 227 4.32 1.92 3.10
CA GLU A 227 5.14 1.32 4.18
C GLU A 227 6.57 0.97 3.76
N GLY A 228 6.91 1.05 2.47
CA GLY A 228 8.28 0.83 1.98
C GLY A 228 8.49 -0.45 1.20
N ALA A 229 7.43 -1.19 0.87
CA ALA A 229 7.54 -2.28 -0.09
C ALA A 229 7.97 -1.74 -1.46
N LEU A 230 8.88 -2.45 -2.13
CA LEU A 230 9.24 -2.12 -3.51
C LEU A 230 8.02 -2.37 -4.42
N PRO A 231 7.58 -1.40 -5.24
CA PRO A 231 6.38 -1.56 -6.05
C PRO A 231 6.36 -2.84 -6.90
N GLY A 232 7.48 -3.17 -7.54
CA GLY A 232 7.59 -4.35 -8.41
C GLY A 232 7.62 -5.69 -7.67
N SER A 233 7.85 -5.72 -6.35
CA SER A 233 7.90 -6.99 -5.59
C SER A 233 6.52 -7.49 -5.17
N PHE A 234 5.50 -6.62 -5.16
CA PHE A 234 4.13 -7.01 -4.83
C PHE A 234 3.33 -7.37 -6.08
N SER A 235 3.27 -6.47 -7.07
CA SER A 235 2.51 -6.70 -8.30
C SER A 235 2.99 -5.80 -9.43
N ASN A 236 3.55 -6.39 -10.50
CA ASN A 236 3.91 -5.67 -11.72
C ASN A 236 2.67 -5.11 -12.43
N GLU A 237 1.55 -5.83 -12.42
CA GLU A 237 0.28 -5.36 -12.98
C GLU A 237 -0.18 -4.06 -12.31
N CYS A 238 -0.16 -4.02 -10.96
CA CYS A 238 -0.52 -2.81 -10.24
C CYS A 238 0.47 -1.67 -10.50
N LEU A 239 1.76 -1.97 -10.63
CA LEU A 239 2.76 -0.95 -10.97
C LEU A 239 2.49 -0.35 -12.36
N GLU A 240 2.22 -1.18 -13.37
CA GLU A 240 1.89 -0.74 -14.73
C GLU A 240 0.62 0.11 -14.77
N ASP A 241 -0.42 -0.31 -14.06
CA ASP A 241 -1.67 0.46 -13.90
C ASP A 241 -1.42 1.87 -13.32
N MET A 242 -0.54 1.97 -12.32
CA MET A 242 -0.20 3.24 -11.69
C MET A 242 0.68 4.12 -12.57
N LEU A 243 1.62 3.53 -13.33
CA LEU A 243 2.41 4.27 -14.32
C LEU A 243 1.52 4.78 -15.47
N ALA A 244 0.51 4.00 -15.87
CA ALA A 244 -0.52 4.47 -16.81
C ALA A 244 -1.33 5.64 -16.22
N PHE A 245 -1.66 5.60 -14.93
CA PHE A 245 -2.30 6.72 -14.24
C PHE A 245 -1.42 7.97 -14.19
N LYS A 246 -0.13 7.82 -13.86
CA LYS A 246 0.88 8.89 -13.93
C LYS A 246 0.96 9.50 -15.33
N ALA A 247 1.01 8.69 -16.37
CA ALA A 247 1.03 9.17 -17.76
C ALA A 247 -0.23 9.99 -18.11
N LYS A 248 -1.41 9.60 -17.62
CA LYS A 248 -2.65 10.39 -17.79
C LYS A 248 -2.55 11.76 -17.11
N LEU A 249 -1.96 11.84 -15.92
CA LEU A 249 -1.75 13.11 -15.21
C LEU A 249 -0.78 14.01 -15.96
N LEU A 250 0.37 13.48 -16.39
CA LEU A 250 1.37 14.23 -17.16
C LEU A 250 0.78 14.80 -18.45
N ARG A 251 0.04 13.98 -19.21
CA ARG A 251 -0.63 14.44 -20.44
C ARG A 251 -1.65 15.55 -20.17
N LYS A 252 -2.37 15.48 -19.04
CA LYS A 252 -3.32 16.52 -18.66
C LYS A 252 -2.63 17.82 -18.32
N GLU A 253 -1.52 17.77 -17.59
CA GLU A 253 -0.72 18.95 -17.30
C GLU A 253 -0.17 19.59 -18.57
N GLU A 254 0.34 18.78 -19.50
CA GLU A 254 0.81 19.28 -20.80
C GLU A 254 -0.29 20.04 -21.57
N LEU A 255 -1.51 19.50 -21.58
CA LEU A 255 -2.67 20.15 -22.22
C LEU A 255 -3.15 21.41 -21.50
N LEU A 256 -2.93 21.52 -20.19
CA LEU A 256 -3.22 22.73 -19.42
C LEU A 256 -2.18 23.82 -19.73
N ARG A 257 -0.89 23.45 -19.71
CA ARG A 257 0.21 24.37 -20.04
C ARG A 257 0.10 24.92 -21.45
N LYS A 258 -0.24 24.08 -22.44
CA LYS A 258 -0.46 24.53 -23.83
C LYS A 258 -1.63 25.51 -23.96
N ARG A 259 -2.70 25.32 -23.17
CA ARG A 259 -3.85 26.24 -23.16
C ARG A 259 -3.48 27.60 -22.58
N LEU A 260 -2.78 27.62 -21.45
CA LEU A 260 -2.30 28.85 -20.83
C LEU A 260 -1.38 29.66 -21.77
N LEU A 261 -0.44 28.98 -22.45
CA LEU A 261 0.45 29.63 -23.43
C LEU A 261 -0.28 30.18 -24.66
N ALA A 262 -1.42 29.60 -25.04
CA ALA A 262 -2.23 30.10 -26.15
C ALA A 262 -3.17 31.25 -25.75
N GLU A 263 -3.39 31.46 -24.45
CA GLU A 263 -4.15 32.58 -23.91
C GLU A 263 -3.23 33.80 -23.61
N ASP A 264 -1.95 33.56 -23.29
CA ASP A 264 -0.90 34.57 -23.04
C ASP A 264 -0.17 35.02 -24.32
N ASP A 265 -0.91 35.52 -25.32
CA ASP A 265 -0.39 36.08 -26.59
C ASP A 265 0.38 37.44 -26.40
N GLU A 266 1.24 37.56 -25.38
CA GLU A 266 2.26 38.62 -25.32
C GLU A 266 3.64 38.05 -25.73
N PRO A 267 4.37 38.71 -26.64
CA PRO A 267 5.71 38.29 -27.07
C PRO A 267 6.73 38.55 -25.96
N GLY A 268 6.78 37.66 -24.97
CA GLY A 268 7.84 37.61 -23.98
C GLY A 268 9.16 37.20 -24.63
N SER A 269 10.25 37.90 -24.31
CA SER A 269 11.58 37.62 -24.82
C SER A 269 11.98 36.17 -24.54
N ASP A 270 12.32 35.44 -25.60
CA ASP A 270 12.88 34.10 -25.50
C ASP A 270 14.33 34.24 -25.00
N ASP A 271 14.50 34.44 -23.69
CA ASP A 271 15.81 34.62 -23.04
C ASP A 271 16.67 33.34 -23.08
N GLY A 272 16.24 32.29 -23.78
CA GLY A 272 16.98 31.04 -23.96
C GLY A 272 17.17 30.26 -22.65
N PHE A 273 16.35 30.50 -21.62
CA PHE A 273 16.37 29.77 -20.36
C PHE A 273 15.11 28.91 -20.19
N LEU A 274 15.30 27.61 -20.04
CA LEU A 274 14.27 26.66 -19.66
C LEU A 274 14.22 26.52 -18.13
N ALA A 275 13.07 26.83 -17.53
CA ALA A 275 12.84 26.54 -16.12
C ALA A 275 12.37 25.09 -15.92
N LEU A 276 13.13 24.31 -15.14
CA LEU A 276 12.80 22.96 -14.71
C LEU A 276 12.55 22.96 -13.20
N ASN A 277 11.62 22.15 -12.74
CA ASN A 277 11.42 21.92 -11.31
C ASN A 277 11.93 20.52 -10.96
N PHE A 278 12.72 20.41 -9.90
CA PHE A 278 13.25 19.16 -9.40
C PHE A 278 12.67 18.84 -8.03
N ILE A 279 12.38 17.58 -7.76
CA ILE A 279 12.01 17.09 -6.43
C ILE A 279 13.29 16.79 -5.67
N GLU A 280 13.54 17.55 -4.62
CA GLU A 280 14.59 17.30 -3.63
C GLU A 280 13.94 16.67 -2.40
N VAL A 281 14.60 15.66 -1.81
CA VAL A 281 14.14 14.99 -0.59
C VAL A 281 15.05 15.40 0.56
N GLU A 282 14.47 15.99 1.59
CA GLU A 282 15.18 16.36 2.81
C GLU A 282 15.55 15.13 3.65
N HIS A 283 16.43 15.31 4.65
CA HIS A 283 16.77 14.27 5.63
C HIS A 283 15.55 13.72 6.38
N SER A 284 14.48 14.51 6.49
CA SER A 284 13.18 14.14 7.08
C SER A 284 12.33 13.24 6.18
N GLY A 285 12.71 13.04 4.92
CA GLY A 285 11.90 12.38 3.88
C GLY A 285 10.88 13.29 3.21
N LEU A 286 10.79 14.57 3.61
CA LEU A 286 9.92 15.55 2.96
C LEU A 286 10.48 15.95 1.58
N GLY A 287 9.64 15.82 0.56
CA GLY A 287 9.90 16.28 -0.79
C GLY A 287 9.56 17.76 -0.96
N LEU A 288 10.42 18.48 -1.66
CA LEU A 288 10.25 19.87 -2.05
C LEU A 288 10.51 20.04 -3.55
N SER A 289 9.67 20.84 -4.22
CA SER A 289 9.90 21.20 -5.63
C SER A 289 10.77 22.45 -5.72
N ARG A 290 11.98 22.30 -6.25
CA ARG A 290 12.96 23.38 -6.46
C ARG A 290 13.06 23.74 -7.93
N ARG A 291 12.88 25.03 -8.24
CA ARG A 291 13.01 25.57 -9.59
C ARG A 291 14.49 25.84 -9.94
N VAL A 292 14.92 25.37 -11.10
CA VAL A 292 16.26 25.53 -11.66
C VAL A 292 16.13 26.09 -13.08
N ALA A 293 16.82 27.19 -13.38
CA ALA A 293 16.91 27.73 -14.73
C ALA A 293 18.10 27.11 -15.46
N VAL A 294 17.84 26.49 -16.61
CA VAL A 294 18.85 25.86 -17.47
C VAL A 294 18.91 26.62 -18.78
N LYS A 295 20.10 26.98 -19.23
CA LYS A 295 20.27 27.63 -20.54
C LYS A 295 20.03 26.58 -21.65
N ALA A 296 19.11 26.86 -22.57
CA ALA A 296 18.90 26.04 -23.75
C ALA A 296 20.17 26.08 -24.61
N ALA A 297 20.68 24.91 -24.98
CA ALA A 297 21.80 24.84 -25.92
C ALA A 297 21.29 25.24 -27.31
N SER A 298 21.87 26.32 -27.85
CA SER A 298 21.69 26.78 -29.22
C SER A 298 22.25 25.80 -30.23
#